data_AF-A0A418N492-F1
#
_entry.id   AF-A0A418N492-F1
#
_cell.length_a   1.000
_cell.length_b   1.000
_cell.length_c   1.000
_cell.angle_alpha   90.00
_cell.angle_beta   90.00
_cell.angle_gamma   90.00
#
_symmetry.space_group_name_H-M   'P 1'
#
loop_
_entity.id
_entity.type
_entity.pdbx_description
1 polymer ?
#
loop_
_entity_poly.entity_id
_entity_poly.type
_entity_poly.pdbx_seq_one_letter_code
_entity_poly.pdbx_strand_id
1 'polypeptide(L)'
;MKSTNKKKNSFTIEDFEKGLMLAGYLTPQNEQEIEEVEALKEHDKNISRQKSIVYFKRAVLAAEIVNKLKEEPTFGRVKFQKLVYLCEHACHMNLQDRYLKFTAGPFDNKFMHSINQEFKKQKWYEIEYKQSGGYVKPVYYPSDNFEKYKAYYKRYFGEMNDGIETIIELFRKMATREVELKATIYYCLLEINENNQLINNKTLIENFYKFSESKIQFSETEILNSLDWMNINGVFPSI
;
A
#
# COMPACT_ATOMS: atom_id res chain seq x y z
N MET A 1 19.90 24.70 -3.28
CA MET A 1 19.06 25.01 -2.10
C MET A 1 17.72 25.57 -2.54
N LYS A 2 16.67 24.75 -2.60
CA LYS A 2 15.29 25.23 -2.51
C LYS A 2 14.63 24.42 -1.40
N SER A 3 14.59 25.04 -0.22
CA SER A 3 13.80 24.58 0.91
C SER A 3 12.33 24.69 0.50
N THR A 4 11.69 23.57 0.19
CA THR A 4 10.23 23.50 0.22
C THR A 4 9.81 23.36 1.68
N ASN A 5 9.97 24.45 2.42
CA ASN A 5 9.30 24.65 3.68
C ASN A 5 7.80 24.70 3.34
N LYS A 6 7.10 23.56 3.38
CA LYS A 6 5.64 23.55 3.46
C LYS A 6 5.31 24.36 4.70
N LYS A 7 4.96 25.65 4.52
CA LYS A 7 4.35 26.45 5.57
C LYS A 7 3.20 25.59 6.10
N LYS A 8 3.36 25.06 7.32
CA LYS A 8 2.22 24.59 8.09
C LYS A 8 1.37 25.85 8.26
N ASN A 9 0.28 25.96 7.51
CA ASN A 9 -0.72 26.96 7.81
C ASN A 9 -1.08 26.77 9.29
N SER A 10 -0.88 27.82 10.09
CA SER A 10 -1.23 27.80 11.50
C SER A 10 -2.74 27.67 11.60
N PHE A 11 -3.20 26.66 12.33
CA PHE A 11 -4.62 26.48 12.62
C PHE A 11 -5.15 27.73 13.35
N THR A 12 -6.18 28.36 12.79
CA THR A 12 -6.79 29.59 13.28
C THR A 12 -8.06 29.31 14.10
N ILE A 13 -8.53 30.30 14.86
CA ILE A 13 -9.85 30.22 15.51
C ILE A 13 -10.96 30.07 14.46
N GLU A 14 -10.79 30.69 13.31
CA GLU A 14 -11.72 30.56 12.18
C GLU A 14 -11.79 29.13 11.65
N ASP A 15 -10.65 28.43 11.54
CA ASP A 15 -10.62 27.00 11.19
C ASP A 15 -11.35 26.12 12.22
N PHE A 16 -11.25 26.49 13.51
CA PHE A 16 -11.94 25.81 14.59
C PHE A 16 -13.45 26.00 14.52
N GLU A 17 -13.92 27.23 14.32
CA GLU A 17 -15.34 27.56 14.19
C GLU A 17 -15.95 26.88 12.96
N LYS A 18 -15.25 26.89 11.82
CA LYS A 18 -15.64 26.13 10.60
C LYS A 18 -15.75 24.63 10.88
N GLY A 19 -14.81 24.07 11.64
CA GLY A 19 -14.86 22.67 12.07
C GLY A 19 -16.07 22.34 12.93
N LEU A 20 -16.44 23.23 13.86
CA LEU A 20 -17.64 23.08 14.69
C LEU A 20 -18.93 23.22 13.88
N MET A 21 -18.98 24.13 12.91
CA MET A 21 -20.11 24.26 11.99
C MET A 21 -20.28 23.00 11.12
N LEU A 22 -19.18 22.45 10.60
CA LEU A 22 -19.18 21.21 9.82
C LEU A 22 -19.69 20.03 10.65
N ALA A 23 -19.29 19.95 11.92
CA ALA A 23 -19.72 18.92 12.86
C ALA A 23 -21.14 19.13 13.42
N GLY A 24 -21.80 20.25 13.09
CA GLY A 24 -23.15 20.58 13.52
C GLY A 24 -23.26 21.12 14.95
N TYR A 25 -22.15 21.55 15.54
CA TYR A 25 -22.11 22.17 16.88
C TYR A 25 -22.28 23.69 16.85
N LEU A 26 -22.10 24.32 15.69
CA LEU A 26 -22.37 25.74 15.44
C LEU A 26 -23.25 25.90 14.19
N THR A 27 -24.11 26.91 14.20
CA THR A 27 -24.90 27.30 13.03
C THR A 27 -24.22 28.44 12.27
N PRO A 28 -24.10 28.34 10.93
CA PRO A 28 -23.65 29.46 10.10
C PRO A 28 -24.54 30.69 10.30
N GLN A 29 -23.95 31.87 10.39
CA GLN A 29 -24.64 33.13 10.70
C GLN A 29 -24.87 34.01 9.46
N ASN A 30 -24.15 33.78 8.38
CA ASN A 30 -24.23 34.57 7.14
C ASN A 30 -24.11 33.68 5.90
N GLU A 31 -24.46 34.24 4.74
CA GLU A 31 -24.45 33.55 3.44
C GLU A 31 -23.05 33.02 3.08
N GLN A 32 -22.00 33.78 3.40
CA GLN A 32 -20.62 33.37 3.17
C GLN A 32 -20.26 32.11 3.99
N GLU A 33 -20.60 32.05 5.27
CA GLU A 33 -20.36 30.87 6.12
C GLU A 33 -21.15 29.65 5.64
N ILE A 34 -22.36 29.85 5.10
CA ILE A 34 -23.14 28.77 4.50
C ILE A 34 -22.40 28.21 3.28
N GLU A 35 -21.99 29.06 2.35
CA GLU A 35 -21.24 28.66 1.15
C GLU A 35 -19.93 27.95 1.50
N GLU A 36 -19.20 28.44 2.49
CA GLU A 36 -17.94 27.84 2.94
C GLU A 36 -18.15 26.45 3.56
N VAL A 37 -19.19 26.27 4.38
CA VAL A 37 -19.53 24.95 4.95
C VAL A 37 -19.97 23.97 3.86
N GLU A 38 -20.73 24.42 2.85
CA GLU A 38 -21.11 23.58 1.72
C GLU A 38 -19.90 23.18 0.87
N ALA A 39 -19.00 24.12 0.58
CA ALA A 39 -17.77 23.85 -0.14
C ALA A 39 -16.88 22.85 0.61
N LEU A 40 -16.74 22.96 1.93
CA LEU A 40 -16.01 22.02 2.77
C LEU A 40 -16.65 20.63 2.78
N LYS A 41 -17.98 20.53 2.89
CA LYS A 41 -18.71 19.25 2.80
C LYS A 41 -18.48 18.56 1.46
N GLU A 42 -18.56 19.30 0.36
CA GLU A 42 -18.34 18.76 -0.97
C GLU A 42 -16.87 18.36 -1.15
N HIS A 43 -15.93 19.13 -0.61
CA HIS A 43 -14.52 18.77 -0.59
C HIS A 43 -14.26 17.45 0.16
N ASP A 44 -14.79 17.30 1.37
CA ASP A 44 -14.66 16.08 2.18
C ASP A 44 -15.30 14.86 1.51
N LYS A 45 -16.46 15.05 0.89
CA LYS A 45 -17.14 14.01 0.11
C LYS A 45 -16.29 13.58 -1.09
N ASN A 46 -15.66 14.53 -1.79
CA ASN A 46 -14.78 14.23 -2.91
C ASN A 46 -13.50 13.51 -2.46
N ILE A 47 -12.89 13.90 -1.33
CA ILE A 47 -11.77 13.18 -0.72
C ILE A 47 -12.18 11.74 -0.37
N SER A 48 -13.34 11.56 0.27
CA SER A 48 -13.85 10.24 0.66
C SER A 48 -14.10 9.36 -0.56
N ARG A 49 -14.71 9.91 -1.61
CA ARG A 49 -14.93 9.24 -2.89
C ARG A 49 -13.61 8.82 -3.54
N GLN A 50 -12.65 9.73 -3.65
CA GLN A 50 -11.35 9.44 -4.25
C GLN A 50 -10.61 8.34 -3.48
N LYS A 51 -10.62 8.41 -2.14
CA LYS A 51 -10.11 7.35 -1.29
C LYS A 51 -10.79 6.03 -1.62
N SER A 52 -12.12 5.96 -1.58
CA SER A 52 -12.89 4.74 -1.87
C SER A 52 -12.52 4.11 -3.21
N ILE A 53 -12.34 4.91 -4.27
CA ILE A 53 -11.87 4.43 -5.58
C ILE A 53 -10.48 3.80 -5.48
N VAL A 54 -9.54 4.44 -4.77
CA VAL A 54 -8.20 3.89 -4.54
C VAL A 54 -8.27 2.57 -3.77
N TYR A 55 -9.05 2.50 -2.67
CA TYR A 55 -9.27 1.26 -1.92
C TYR A 55 -9.80 0.14 -2.80
N PHE A 56 -10.78 0.44 -3.66
CA PHE A 56 -11.37 -0.54 -4.56
C PHE A 56 -10.37 -1.03 -5.61
N LYS A 57 -9.61 -0.14 -6.25
CA LYS A 57 -8.53 -0.51 -7.18
C LYS A 57 -7.52 -1.46 -6.53
N ARG A 58 -7.13 -1.18 -5.29
CA ARG A 58 -6.23 -2.07 -4.53
C ARG A 58 -6.84 -3.43 -4.27
N ALA A 59 -8.12 -3.50 -3.90
CA ALA A 59 -8.82 -4.77 -3.75
C ALA A 59 -8.85 -5.56 -5.07
N VAL A 60 -9.04 -4.89 -6.21
CA VAL A 60 -8.98 -5.54 -7.53
C VAL A 60 -7.60 -6.11 -7.84
N LEU A 61 -6.52 -5.37 -7.60
CA LEU A 61 -5.15 -5.87 -7.75
C LEU A 61 -4.88 -7.07 -6.81
N ALA A 62 -5.29 -6.93 -5.56
CA ALA A 62 -5.20 -7.97 -4.54
C ALA A 62 -5.94 -9.25 -4.95
N ALA A 63 -7.10 -9.14 -5.59
CA ALA A 63 -7.85 -10.28 -6.11
C ALA A 63 -7.05 -11.04 -7.18
N GLU A 64 -6.38 -10.33 -8.09
CA GLU A 64 -5.53 -10.97 -9.10
C GLU A 64 -4.34 -11.69 -8.47
N ILE A 65 -3.64 -11.05 -7.52
CA ILE A 65 -2.51 -11.68 -6.80
C ILE A 65 -2.97 -12.95 -6.07
N VAL A 66 -4.13 -12.91 -5.40
CA VAL A 66 -4.72 -14.08 -4.74
C VAL A 66 -5.08 -15.16 -5.76
N ASN A 67 -5.70 -14.80 -6.88
CA ASN A 67 -6.04 -15.76 -7.93
C ASN A 67 -4.81 -16.53 -8.42
N LYS A 68 -3.69 -15.82 -8.60
CA LYS A 68 -2.44 -16.39 -9.10
C LYS A 68 -1.68 -17.21 -8.07
N LEU A 69 -1.79 -16.89 -6.78
CA LEU A 69 -0.90 -17.41 -5.74
C LEU A 69 -1.57 -18.17 -4.59
N LYS A 70 -2.91 -18.25 -4.52
CA LYS A 70 -3.63 -18.91 -3.41
C LYS A 70 -3.22 -20.37 -3.16
N GLU A 71 -2.79 -21.08 -4.20
CA GLU A 71 -2.34 -22.48 -4.13
C GLU A 71 -0.87 -22.61 -3.71
N GLU A 72 -0.09 -21.51 -3.71
CA GLU A 72 1.32 -21.56 -3.36
C GLU A 72 1.49 -21.77 -1.84
N PRO A 73 2.30 -22.75 -1.40
CA PRO A 73 2.49 -23.03 0.02
C PRO A 73 3.00 -21.82 0.81
N THR A 74 3.87 -21.02 0.20
CA THR A 74 4.49 -19.83 0.80
C THR A 74 3.57 -18.59 0.79
N PHE A 75 2.41 -18.63 0.14
CA PHE A 75 1.51 -17.48 0.04
C PHE A 75 0.70 -17.27 1.32
N GLY A 76 1.35 -16.67 2.30
CA GLY A 76 0.74 -16.21 3.55
C GLY A 76 0.46 -14.70 3.55
N ARG A 77 -0.13 -14.22 4.64
CA ARG A 77 -0.52 -12.81 4.82
C ARG A 77 0.62 -11.81 4.58
N VAL A 78 1.81 -12.09 5.10
CA VAL A 78 2.98 -11.20 4.96
C VAL A 78 3.39 -11.10 3.49
N LYS A 79 3.59 -12.25 2.82
CA LYS A 79 3.95 -12.29 1.41
C LYS A 79 2.91 -11.59 0.54
N PHE A 80 1.63 -11.86 0.77
CA PHE A 80 0.54 -11.20 0.06
C PHE A 80 0.63 -9.68 0.17
N GLN A 81 0.79 -9.16 1.38
CA GLN A 81 0.91 -7.72 1.57
C GLN A 81 2.11 -7.12 0.83
N LYS A 82 3.28 -7.78 0.91
CA LYS A 82 4.49 -7.29 0.23
C LYS A 82 4.34 -7.29 -1.28
N LEU A 83 3.63 -8.27 -1.85
CA LEU A 83 3.38 -8.32 -3.28
C LEU A 83 2.42 -7.24 -3.76
N VAL A 84 1.37 -6.92 -2.99
CA VAL A 84 0.51 -5.78 -3.34
C VAL A 84 1.33 -4.50 -3.37
N TYR A 85 2.15 -4.26 -2.34
CA TYR A 85 3.05 -3.10 -2.27
C TYR A 85 4.03 -3.05 -3.47
N LEU A 86 4.73 -4.15 -3.75
CA LEU A 86 5.68 -4.20 -4.86
C LEU A 86 4.99 -3.96 -6.22
N CYS A 87 3.81 -4.56 -6.46
CA CYS A 87 3.06 -4.33 -7.69
C CYS A 87 2.64 -2.85 -7.82
N GLU A 88 2.15 -2.23 -6.75
CA GLU A 88 1.76 -0.82 -6.78
C GLU A 88 2.92 0.09 -7.15
N HIS A 89 4.09 -0.12 -6.56
CA HIS A 89 5.23 0.77 -6.74
C HIS A 89 6.06 0.46 -7.99
N ALA A 90 6.30 -0.82 -8.31
CA ALA A 90 7.11 -1.20 -9.47
C ALA A 90 6.38 -0.97 -10.80
N CYS A 91 5.04 -0.92 -10.78
CA CYS A 91 4.23 -0.65 -11.97
C CYS A 91 3.71 0.81 -12.03
N HIS A 92 4.28 1.73 -11.24
CA HIS A 92 3.90 3.15 -11.20
C HIS A 92 2.40 3.41 -11.02
N MET A 93 1.74 2.57 -10.23
CA MET A 93 0.34 2.76 -9.89
C MET A 93 0.30 3.93 -8.89
N ASN A 94 -0.17 5.11 -9.31
CA ASN A 94 -0.34 6.29 -8.46
C ASN A 94 -1.43 6.09 -7.38
N LEU A 95 -1.30 5.05 -6.56
CA LEU A 95 -2.22 4.64 -5.49
C LEU A 95 -1.66 5.03 -4.11
N GLN A 96 -0.71 5.97 -4.05
CA GLN A 96 0.33 6.06 -3.00
C GLN A 96 -0.10 6.70 -1.67
N ASP A 97 -1.28 7.34 -1.59
CA ASP A 97 -1.69 8.24 -0.49
C ASP A 97 -1.66 7.66 0.94
N ARG A 98 -1.51 6.34 1.11
CA ARG A 98 -1.53 5.67 2.42
C ARG A 98 -0.19 5.24 2.99
N TYR A 99 0.88 5.11 2.20
CA TYR A 99 2.14 4.58 2.71
C TYR A 99 3.01 5.66 3.39
N LEU A 100 2.76 6.94 3.08
CA LEU A 100 3.47 8.11 3.61
C LEU A 100 3.30 8.38 5.12
N LYS A 101 2.52 7.57 5.86
CA LYS A 101 2.15 7.86 7.26
C LYS A 101 2.33 6.72 8.24
N PHE A 102 2.88 5.58 7.84
CA PHE A 102 3.14 4.51 8.80
C PHE A 102 4.63 4.39 9.08
N THR A 103 4.99 4.75 10.31
CA THR A 103 6.21 4.37 11.06
C THR A 103 6.42 2.84 11.16
N ALA A 104 5.62 2.04 10.43
CA ALA A 104 5.58 0.58 10.40
C ALA A 104 5.68 0.02 8.97
N GLY A 105 6.17 0.79 7.99
CA GLY A 105 6.52 0.26 6.66
C GLY A 105 5.39 -0.45 5.90
N PRO A 106 5.67 -1.36 4.94
CA PRO A 106 4.65 -2.03 4.15
C PRO A 106 3.98 -3.18 4.94
N PHE A 107 3.78 -3.03 6.24
CA PHE A 107 2.94 -3.90 7.06
C PHE A 107 1.81 -3.08 7.70
N ASP A 108 0.56 -3.38 7.33
CA ASP A 108 -0.62 -2.59 7.69
C ASP A 108 -1.79 -3.58 7.88
N ASN A 109 -2.10 -3.84 9.14
CA ASN A 109 -3.20 -4.72 9.51
C ASN A 109 -4.55 -4.17 9.05
N LYS A 110 -4.73 -2.84 9.05
CA LYS A 110 -5.96 -2.19 8.58
C LYS A 110 -6.11 -2.35 7.07
N PHE A 111 -5.00 -2.26 6.34
CA PHE A 111 -4.97 -2.53 4.90
C PHE A 111 -5.48 -3.94 4.57
N MET A 112 -4.93 -4.97 5.22
CA MET A 112 -5.37 -6.35 5.02
C MET A 112 -6.84 -6.56 5.39
N HIS A 113 -7.32 -5.93 6.47
CA HIS A 113 -8.74 -5.97 6.80
C HIS A 113 -9.61 -5.30 5.73
N SER A 114 -9.19 -4.17 5.17
CA SER A 114 -9.95 -3.48 4.12
C SER A 114 -10.08 -4.31 2.83
N ILE A 115 -9.03 -5.00 2.40
CA ILE A 115 -9.08 -5.92 1.24
C ILE A 115 -10.05 -7.06 1.53
N ASN A 116 -9.91 -7.69 2.70
CA ASN A 116 -10.74 -8.83 3.08
C ASN A 116 -12.24 -8.45 3.18
N GLN A 117 -12.55 -7.24 3.68
CA GLN A 117 -13.92 -6.73 3.70
C GLN A 117 -14.46 -6.50 2.28
N GLU A 118 -13.66 -5.92 1.39
CA GLU A 118 -14.10 -5.69 0.01
C GLU A 118 -14.30 -7.01 -0.76
N PHE A 119 -13.44 -8.01 -0.55
CA PHE A 119 -13.62 -9.36 -1.11
C PHE A 119 -14.97 -9.98 -0.73
N LYS A 120 -15.35 -9.90 0.55
CA LYS A 120 -16.65 -10.39 1.04
C LYS A 120 -17.81 -9.57 0.49
N LYS A 121 -17.71 -8.24 0.56
CA LYS A 121 -18.74 -7.32 0.05
C LYS A 121 -19.04 -7.56 -1.43
N GLN A 122 -18.01 -7.78 -2.24
CA GLN A 122 -18.15 -8.03 -3.68
C GLN A 122 -18.45 -9.49 -4.02
N LYS A 123 -18.38 -10.39 -3.03
CA LYS A 123 -18.45 -11.86 -3.20
C LYS A 123 -17.40 -12.40 -4.17
N TRP A 124 -16.16 -11.90 -4.08
CA TRP A 124 -15.05 -12.42 -4.88
C TRP A 124 -14.39 -13.60 -4.19
N TYR A 125 -14.16 -13.48 -2.88
CA TYR A 125 -13.56 -14.53 -2.08
C TYR A 125 -14.21 -14.64 -0.70
N GLU A 126 -14.40 -15.87 -0.25
CA GLU A 126 -14.49 -16.22 1.16
C GLU A 126 -13.11 -16.52 1.73
N ILE A 127 -12.90 -16.19 3.00
CA ILE A 127 -11.59 -16.26 3.65
C ILE A 127 -11.71 -17.07 4.93
N GLU A 128 -11.01 -18.20 4.97
CA GLU A 128 -10.84 -19.01 6.17
C GLU A 128 -9.42 -18.87 6.71
N TYR A 129 -9.28 -19.07 8.01
CA TYR A 129 -7.97 -19.07 8.68
C TYR A 129 -7.69 -20.47 9.20
N LYS A 130 -6.70 -21.13 8.59
CA LYS A 130 -6.30 -22.50 8.98
C LYS A 130 -5.00 -22.47 9.76
N GLN A 131 -4.90 -23.34 10.77
CA GLN A 131 -3.62 -23.57 11.44
C GLN A 131 -2.74 -24.46 10.56
N SER A 132 -1.51 -24.02 10.33
CA SER A 132 -0.50 -24.77 9.58
C SER A 132 0.86 -24.54 10.22
N GLY A 133 1.47 -25.59 10.75
CA GLY A 133 2.83 -25.53 11.33
C GLY A 133 2.99 -24.52 12.48
N GLY A 134 1.97 -24.34 13.32
CA GLY A 134 1.99 -23.41 14.46
C GLY A 134 1.62 -21.96 14.11
N TYR A 135 1.29 -21.66 12.84
CA TYR A 135 0.88 -20.33 12.40
C TYR A 135 -0.50 -20.35 11.74
N VAL A 136 -1.19 -19.21 11.78
CA VAL A 136 -2.49 -19.04 11.14
C VAL A 136 -2.30 -18.51 9.72
N LYS A 137 -2.73 -19.29 8.72
CA LYS A 137 -2.64 -18.94 7.28
C LYS A 137 -4.04 -18.61 6.73
N PRO A 138 -4.22 -17.50 5.98
CA PRO A 138 -5.45 -17.25 5.25
C PRO A 138 -5.55 -18.18 4.03
N VAL A 139 -6.72 -18.76 3.82
CA VAL A 139 -7.09 -19.57 2.65
C VAL A 139 -8.26 -18.88 1.96
N TYR A 140 -8.12 -18.68 0.65
CA TYR A 140 -9.05 -17.89 -0.16
C TYR A 140 -9.84 -18.79 -1.10
N TYR A 141 -11.16 -18.83 -0.95
CA TYR A 141 -12.05 -19.61 -1.80
C TYR A 141 -12.83 -18.68 -2.71
N PRO A 142 -12.82 -18.89 -4.04
CA PRO A 142 -13.69 -18.16 -4.96
C PRO A 142 -15.16 -18.20 -4.51
N SER A 143 -15.86 -17.09 -4.62
CA SER A 143 -17.29 -16.95 -4.28
C SER A 143 -18.12 -16.59 -5.52
N ASP A 144 -19.44 -16.37 -5.36
CA ASP A 144 -20.44 -16.25 -6.44
C ASP A 144 -20.04 -15.30 -7.57
N ASN A 145 -19.37 -14.20 -7.25
CA ASN A 145 -19.00 -13.14 -8.18
C ASN A 145 -17.51 -13.10 -8.50
N PHE A 146 -16.77 -14.17 -8.21
CA PHE A 146 -15.31 -14.26 -8.42
C PHE A 146 -14.88 -13.70 -9.78
N GLU A 147 -15.49 -14.14 -10.88
CA GLU A 147 -15.09 -13.70 -12.23
C GLU A 147 -15.26 -12.19 -12.48
N LYS A 148 -16.10 -11.49 -11.69
CA LYS A 148 -16.35 -10.05 -11.89
C LYS A 148 -15.14 -9.18 -11.61
N TYR A 149 -14.21 -9.59 -10.74
CA TYR A 149 -13.03 -8.77 -10.46
C TYR A 149 -12.16 -8.61 -11.72
N LYS A 150 -12.12 -9.60 -12.63
CA LYS A 150 -11.28 -9.59 -13.84
C LYS A 150 -11.63 -8.45 -14.79
N ALA A 151 -12.92 -8.10 -14.90
CA ALA A 151 -13.36 -6.96 -15.71
C ALA A 151 -12.83 -5.63 -15.13
N TYR A 152 -12.87 -5.47 -13.80
CA TYR A 152 -12.26 -4.32 -13.13
C TYR A 152 -10.74 -4.32 -13.29
N TYR A 153 -10.10 -5.50 -13.17
CA TYR A 153 -8.66 -5.65 -13.31
C TYR A 153 -8.20 -5.22 -14.70
N LYS A 154 -8.83 -5.75 -15.76
CA LYS A 154 -8.54 -5.33 -17.14
C LYS A 154 -8.70 -3.82 -17.33
N ARG A 155 -9.75 -3.23 -16.76
CA ARG A 155 -10.01 -1.78 -16.85
C ARG A 155 -8.96 -0.93 -16.13
N TYR A 156 -8.53 -1.34 -14.94
CA TYR A 156 -7.64 -0.53 -14.10
C TYR A 156 -6.15 -0.81 -14.34
N PHE A 157 -5.83 -2.04 -14.72
CA PHE A 157 -4.48 -2.57 -14.74
C PHE A 157 -4.09 -3.26 -16.04
N GLY A 158 -4.96 -3.26 -17.06
CA GLY A 158 -4.67 -3.91 -18.34
C GLY A 158 -3.37 -3.45 -18.99
N GLU A 159 -3.07 -2.14 -18.93
CA GLU A 159 -1.82 -1.58 -19.46
C GLU A 159 -0.57 -1.95 -18.63
N MET A 160 -0.75 -2.27 -17.35
CA MET A 160 0.32 -2.63 -16.42
C MET A 160 0.43 -4.15 -16.22
N ASN A 161 -0.40 -4.94 -16.91
CA ASN A 161 -0.55 -6.38 -16.68
C ASN A 161 0.77 -7.13 -16.77
N ASP A 162 1.60 -6.81 -17.76
CA ASP A 162 2.87 -7.51 -17.97
C ASP A 162 3.87 -7.23 -16.84
N GLY A 163 3.89 -6.00 -16.32
CA GLY A 163 4.70 -5.66 -15.14
C GLY A 163 4.21 -6.36 -13.88
N ILE A 164 2.89 -6.39 -13.67
CA ILE A 164 2.27 -7.07 -12.53
C ILE A 164 2.56 -8.58 -12.58
N GLU A 165 2.35 -9.22 -13.73
CA GLU A 165 2.61 -10.65 -13.91
C GLU A 165 4.10 -10.96 -13.71
N THR A 166 4.99 -10.12 -14.24
CA THR A 166 6.44 -10.25 -14.03
C THR A 166 6.80 -10.25 -12.54
N ILE A 167 6.26 -9.29 -11.76
CA ILE A 167 6.47 -9.26 -10.31
C ILE A 167 5.86 -10.51 -9.64
N ILE A 168 4.65 -10.91 -10.00
CA ILE A 168 4.02 -12.12 -9.43
C ILE A 168 4.89 -13.35 -9.68
N GLU A 169 5.40 -13.54 -10.89
CA GLU A 169 6.20 -14.70 -11.27
C GLU A 169 7.57 -14.72 -10.58
N LEU A 170 8.28 -13.58 -10.54
CA LEU A 170 9.57 -13.46 -9.86
C LEU A 170 9.49 -13.89 -8.38
N PHE A 171 8.38 -13.58 -7.73
CA PHE A 171 8.19 -13.87 -6.30
C PHE A 171 7.32 -15.11 -6.03
N ARG A 172 6.75 -15.76 -7.05
CA ARG A 172 5.79 -16.87 -6.92
C ARG A 172 6.27 -17.94 -5.94
N LYS A 173 7.46 -18.48 -6.17
CA LYS A 173 8.06 -19.55 -5.35
C LYS A 173 8.99 -19.05 -4.23
N MET A 174 9.22 -17.75 -4.17
CA MET A 174 10.14 -17.15 -3.20
C MET A 174 9.60 -17.29 -1.76
N ALA A 175 10.49 -17.60 -0.82
CA ALA A 175 10.13 -17.70 0.59
C ALA A 175 9.66 -16.34 1.15
N THR A 176 8.73 -16.36 2.10
CA THR A 176 8.15 -15.13 2.70
C THR A 176 9.22 -14.19 3.28
N ARG A 177 10.24 -14.73 3.93
CA ARG A 177 11.36 -13.95 4.50
C ARG A 177 12.11 -13.18 3.40
N GLU A 178 12.37 -13.82 2.27
CA GLU A 178 13.05 -13.22 1.13
C GLU A 178 12.21 -12.13 0.45
N VAL A 179 10.89 -12.36 0.34
CA VAL A 179 9.95 -11.35 -0.16
C VAL A 179 9.93 -10.13 0.76
N GLU A 180 9.94 -10.36 2.08
CA GLU A 180 9.97 -9.29 3.07
C GLU A 180 11.28 -8.47 3.00
N LEU A 181 12.42 -9.14 2.86
CA LEU A 181 13.72 -8.50 2.69
C LEU A 181 13.69 -7.54 1.48
N LYS A 182 13.33 -8.05 0.31
CA LYS A 182 13.31 -7.27 -0.95
C LYS A 182 12.30 -6.13 -0.92
N ALA A 183 11.11 -6.35 -0.35
CA ALA A 183 10.13 -5.27 -0.19
C ALA A 183 10.59 -4.18 0.79
N THR A 184 11.38 -4.54 1.81
CA THR A 184 11.96 -3.56 2.75
C THR A 184 13.08 -2.78 2.07
N ILE A 185 13.96 -3.44 1.30
CA ILE A 185 14.99 -2.77 0.48
C ILE A 185 14.34 -1.76 -0.47
N TYR A 186 13.30 -2.19 -1.19
CA TYR A 186 12.57 -1.32 -2.11
C TYR A 186 12.03 -0.07 -1.41
N TYR A 187 11.41 -0.24 -0.24
CA TYR A 187 10.91 0.87 0.57
C TYR A 187 12.03 1.83 0.99
N CYS A 188 13.15 1.30 1.50
CA CYS A 188 14.27 2.13 1.92
C CYS A 188 14.87 2.93 0.75
N LEU A 189 14.94 2.35 -0.46
CA LEU A 189 15.41 3.09 -1.64
C LEU A 189 14.47 4.23 -2.02
N LEU A 190 13.15 4.02 -1.95
CA LEU A 190 12.17 5.10 -2.13
C LEU A 190 12.35 6.20 -1.09
N GLU A 191 12.45 5.84 0.18
CA GLU A 191 12.58 6.80 1.28
C GLU A 191 13.90 7.61 1.19
N ILE A 192 15.00 6.96 0.82
CA ILE A 192 16.29 7.62 0.57
C ILE A 192 16.14 8.64 -0.56
N ASN A 193 15.46 8.27 -1.65
CA ASN A 193 15.21 9.17 -2.78
C ASN A 193 14.31 10.36 -2.39
N GLU A 194 13.17 10.09 -1.75
CA GLU A 194 12.22 11.12 -1.30
C GLU A 194 12.86 12.12 -0.33
N ASN A 195 13.79 11.65 0.51
CA ASN A 195 14.55 12.47 1.44
C ASN A 195 15.79 13.14 0.80
N ASN A 196 16.02 12.99 -0.50
CA ASN A 196 17.19 13.50 -1.23
C ASN A 196 18.52 13.07 -0.59
N GLN A 197 18.57 11.87 -0.03
CA GLN A 197 19.77 11.28 0.54
C GLN A 197 20.60 10.60 -0.56
N LEU A 198 21.92 10.49 -0.35
CA LEU A 198 22.79 9.79 -1.28
C LEU A 198 22.48 8.29 -1.28
N ILE A 199 22.07 7.75 -2.42
CA ILE A 199 21.83 6.32 -2.60
C ILE A 199 23.17 5.60 -2.70
N ASN A 200 23.56 4.90 -1.64
CA ASN A 200 24.73 4.02 -1.57
C ASN A 200 24.49 2.91 -0.54
N ASN A 201 25.34 1.88 -0.56
CA ASN A 201 25.20 0.70 0.30
C ASN A 201 25.13 1.04 1.79
N LYS A 202 25.97 1.97 2.26
CA LYS A 202 25.99 2.38 3.67
C LYS A 202 24.66 3.02 4.06
N THR A 203 24.17 3.98 3.27
CA THR A 203 22.91 4.67 3.53
C THR A 203 21.72 3.71 3.45
N LEU A 204 21.73 2.74 2.53
CA LEU A 204 20.71 1.70 2.45
C LEU A 204 20.68 0.84 3.71
N ILE A 205 21.84 0.30 4.13
CA ILE A 205 21.96 -0.56 5.31
C ILE A 205 21.52 0.17 6.57
N GLU A 206 21.93 1.42 6.74
CA GLU A 206 21.52 2.25 7.88
C GLU A 206 20.00 2.47 7.93
N ASN A 207 19.36 2.80 6.80
CA ASN A 207 17.91 2.96 6.73
C ASN A 207 17.19 1.62 6.92
N PHE A 208 17.72 0.53 6.39
CA PHE A 208 17.15 -0.81 6.53
C PHE A 208 17.09 -1.26 7.99
N TYR A 209 18.14 -1.05 8.78
CA TYR A 209 18.12 -1.40 10.20
C TYR A 209 17.33 -0.42 11.07
N LYS A 210 17.25 0.87 10.68
CA LYS A 210 16.37 1.85 11.36
C LYS A 210 14.88 1.57 11.16
N PHE A 211 14.54 0.86 10.10
CA PHE A 211 13.15 0.57 9.73
C PHE A 211 12.39 -0.17 10.84
N SER A 212 12.98 -1.21 11.44
CA SER A 212 12.43 -1.89 12.62
C SER A 212 13.46 -2.82 13.27
N GLU A 213 13.37 -3.03 14.59
CA GLU A 213 14.29 -3.93 15.33
C GLU A 213 14.33 -5.36 14.77
N SER A 214 13.20 -5.86 14.26
CA SER A 214 13.13 -7.20 13.65
C SER A 214 14.04 -7.37 12.42
N LYS A 215 14.57 -6.29 11.84
CA LYS A 215 15.47 -6.35 10.67
C LYS A 215 16.89 -6.80 11.00
N ILE A 216 17.26 -6.81 12.28
CA ILE A 216 18.55 -7.35 12.76
C ILE A 216 18.75 -8.82 12.34
N GLN A 217 17.68 -9.56 12.05
CA GLN A 217 17.75 -10.94 11.55
C GLN A 217 18.37 -11.09 10.15
N PHE A 218 18.56 -10.00 9.40
CA PHE A 218 19.15 -10.00 8.07
C PHE A 218 20.58 -9.48 8.16
N SER A 219 21.54 -10.22 7.63
CA SER A 219 22.93 -9.77 7.52
C SER A 219 23.09 -8.75 6.39
N GLU A 220 24.13 -7.90 6.48
CA GLU A 220 24.46 -6.95 5.41
C GLU A 220 24.68 -7.65 4.07
N THR A 221 25.34 -8.81 4.08
CA THR A 221 25.56 -9.64 2.89
C THR A 221 24.24 -10.09 2.24
N GLU A 222 23.24 -10.51 3.03
CA GLU A 222 21.91 -10.86 2.50
C GLU A 222 21.20 -9.65 1.89
N ILE A 223 21.33 -8.48 2.51
CA ILE A 223 20.74 -7.22 2.02
C ILE A 223 21.36 -6.86 0.66
N LEU A 224 22.70 -6.87 0.57
CA LEU A 224 23.41 -6.51 -0.66
C LEU A 224 23.20 -7.54 -1.78
N ASN A 225 23.23 -8.84 -1.48
CA ASN A 225 22.91 -9.87 -2.47
C ASN A 225 21.47 -9.75 -2.97
N SER A 226 20.52 -9.37 -2.10
CA SER A 226 19.13 -9.12 -2.51
C SER A 226 19.00 -7.86 -3.34
N LEU A 227 19.79 -6.82 -3.05
CA LEU A 227 19.87 -5.62 -3.87
C LEU A 227 20.38 -5.95 -5.29
N ASP A 228 21.45 -6.73 -5.40
CA ASP A 228 21.98 -7.17 -6.69
C ASP A 228 20.98 -8.03 -7.47
N TRP A 229 20.31 -8.96 -6.78
CA TRP A 229 19.24 -9.74 -7.39
C TRP A 229 18.12 -8.84 -7.90
N MET A 230 17.71 -7.84 -7.12
CA MET A 230 16.70 -6.89 -7.56
C MET A 230 17.23 -6.23 -8.85
N ASN A 231 18.50 -5.77 -8.90
CA ASN A 231 19.12 -4.99 -10.01
C ASN A 231 19.00 -5.74 -11.33
N ILE A 232 19.31 -7.02 -11.29
CA ILE A 232 19.24 -7.91 -12.44
C ILE A 232 17.80 -8.12 -12.92
N ASN A 233 16.82 -8.16 -12.00
CA ASN A 233 15.43 -8.49 -12.30
C ASN A 233 14.53 -7.25 -12.48
N GLY A 234 15.10 -6.04 -12.48
CA GLY A 234 14.34 -4.79 -12.70
C GLY A 234 13.36 -4.45 -11.58
N VAL A 235 13.58 -4.92 -10.35
CA VAL A 235 12.68 -4.64 -9.22
C VAL A 235 13.19 -3.43 -8.42
N PHE A 236 13.09 -2.22 -8.98
CA PHE A 236 13.47 -0.96 -8.30
C PHE A 236 12.44 0.12 -8.43
N PRO A 237 12.43 1.05 -7.46
CA PRO A 237 11.81 2.33 -7.71
C PRO A 237 12.48 3.03 -8.89
N SER A 238 11.66 3.63 -9.76
CA SER A 238 12.17 4.69 -10.64
C SER A 238 12.51 5.88 -9.76
N ILE A 239 13.80 6.19 -9.73
CA ILE A 239 14.42 7.26 -8.94
C ILE A 239 14.68 8.45 -9.85
#